data_AF-G0UL91-F1
#
_entry.id   AF-G0UL91-F1
#
_cell.length_a   1.000
_cell.length_b   1.000
_cell.length_c   1.000
_cell.angle_alpha   90.00
_cell.angle_beta   90.00
_cell.angle_gamma   90.00
#
_symmetry.space_group_name_H-M   'P 1'
#
loop_
_entity.id
_entity.type
_entity.pdbx_description
1 polymer ?
#
loop_
_entity_poly.entity_id
_entity_poly.type
_entity_poly.pdbx_seq_one_letter_code
_entity_poly.pdbx_strand_id
1 'polypeptide(L)'
;ADCILLFALDHHELVPVDTHMAQVAAEYLTVPTATSTKGIKRQQKRESATRKRGRGGEKINVSENAATNGLSPSWEAVVADWYRNSKGDDKLKLPALLPKHHDAIQNGFFSLFGDYCGWAHSILFYARMRKSAEKEVLS
;
A
#
# COMPACT_ATOMS: atom_id res chain seq x y z
N ALA A 1 -11.35 -0.82 3.49
CA ALA A 1 -11.89 -0.70 4.87
C ALA A 1 -10.75 -0.91 5.87
N ASP A 2 -9.60 -0.31 5.58
CA ASP A 2 -8.34 -0.99 5.91
C ASP A 2 -7.85 -0.62 7.30
N CYS A 3 -8.30 0.51 7.85
CA CYS A 3 -8.01 0.91 9.22
C CYS A 3 -8.48 -0.15 10.23
N ILE A 4 -9.72 -0.62 10.08
CA ILE A 4 -10.30 -1.60 11.02
C ILE A 4 -9.56 -2.93 10.88
N LEU A 5 -9.26 -3.32 9.64
CA LEU A 5 -8.52 -4.55 9.36
C LEU A 5 -7.13 -4.51 10.00
N LEU A 6 -6.40 -3.40 9.82
CA LEU A 6 -5.05 -3.21 10.36
C LEU A 6 -5.03 -3.15 11.90
N PHE A 7 -5.87 -2.31 12.51
CA PHE A 7 -5.75 -1.98 13.94
C PHE A 7 -6.54 -2.90 14.86
N ALA A 8 -7.54 -3.63 14.34
CA ALA A 8 -8.45 -4.41 15.18
C ALA A 8 -8.59 -5.87 14.77
N LEU A 9 -8.10 -6.28 13.59
CA LEU A 9 -8.30 -7.63 13.04
C LEU A 9 -7.00 -8.30 12.57
N ASP A 10 -5.84 -7.85 13.06
CA ASP A 10 -4.52 -8.44 12.81
C ASP A 10 -4.09 -8.51 11.31
N HIS A 11 -4.60 -7.61 10.46
CA HIS A 11 -4.18 -7.51 9.06
C HIS A 11 -3.03 -6.49 8.88
N HIS A 12 -1.84 -6.87 9.33
CA HIS A 12 -0.64 -6.03 9.30
C HIS A 12 -0.11 -5.72 7.90
N GLU A 13 -0.56 -6.50 6.92
CA GLU A 13 -0.24 -6.37 5.51
C GLU A 13 -1.07 -5.29 4.80
N LEU A 14 -2.06 -4.69 5.46
CA LEU A 14 -2.94 -3.68 4.86
C LEU A 14 -2.55 -2.26 5.28
N VAL A 15 -2.57 -1.36 4.31
CA VAL A 15 -2.19 0.05 4.41
C VAL A 15 -3.43 0.90 4.19
N PRO A 16 -3.90 1.63 5.23
CA PRO A 16 -4.96 2.61 5.07
C PRO A 16 -4.53 3.81 4.20
N VAL A 17 -4.75 3.72 2.89
CA VAL A 17 -4.34 4.78 1.96
C VAL A 17 -5.33 5.96 2.01
N ASP A 18 -4.86 7.11 2.50
CA ASP A 18 -5.55 8.40 2.51
C ASP A 18 -4.75 9.49 1.75
N THR A 19 -5.15 10.76 1.92
CA THR A 19 -4.48 11.91 1.28
C THR A 19 -3.06 12.15 1.82
N HIS A 20 -2.80 11.89 3.10
CA HIS A 20 -1.46 12.00 3.67
C HIS A 20 -0.56 10.89 3.15
N MET A 21 -1.10 9.68 3.01
CA MET A 21 -0.38 8.56 2.46
C MET A 21 -0.13 8.69 0.97
N ALA A 22 -1.01 9.36 0.25
CA ALA A 22 -0.76 9.77 -1.13
C ALA A 22 0.51 10.66 -1.23
N GLN A 23 0.74 11.54 -0.25
CA GLN A 23 1.93 12.39 -0.18
C GLN A 23 3.19 11.61 0.21
N VAL A 24 3.07 10.68 1.17
CA VAL A 24 4.19 9.80 1.53
C VAL A 24 4.54 8.90 0.36
N ALA A 25 3.56 8.34 -0.35
CA ALA A 25 3.80 7.54 -1.55
C ALA A 25 4.56 8.33 -2.62
N ALA A 26 4.21 9.59 -2.84
CA ALA A 26 4.97 10.46 -3.74
C ALA A 26 6.44 10.59 -3.30
N GLU A 27 6.75 10.66 -2.00
CA GLU A 27 8.11 10.79 -1.48
C GLU A 27 8.90 9.46 -1.51
N TYR A 28 8.26 8.33 -1.20
CA TYR A 28 8.95 7.04 -0.98
C TYR A 28 8.88 6.07 -2.16
N LEU A 29 7.83 6.14 -2.97
CA LEU A 29 7.59 5.20 -4.07
C LEU A 29 8.03 5.72 -5.45
N THR A 30 8.14 7.05 -5.62
CA THR A 30 8.57 7.64 -6.89
C THR A 30 10.08 7.88 -6.97
N VAL A 31 10.77 7.88 -5.82
CA VAL A 31 12.22 7.95 -5.76
C VAL A 31 12.76 6.56 -6.11
N PRO A 32 13.68 6.44 -7.10
CA PRO A 32 14.33 5.17 -7.41
C PRO A 32 15.24 4.76 -6.24
N THR A 33 14.66 4.12 -5.23
CA THR A 33 15.41 3.48 -4.16
C THR A 33 15.98 2.19 -4.72
N ALA A 34 17.30 2.02 -4.64
CA ALA A 34 18.06 0.96 -5.30
C ALA A 34 17.83 -0.46 -4.72
N THR A 35 16.71 -0.73 -4.05
CA THR A 35 16.42 -2.02 -3.41
C THR A 35 15.48 -2.86 -4.28
N SER A 36 16.09 -3.50 -5.28
CA SER A 36 15.52 -4.68 -5.94
C SER A 36 15.52 -5.85 -4.95
N THR A 37 14.37 -6.12 -4.32
CA THR A 37 14.16 -7.41 -3.64
C THR A 37 13.36 -8.31 -4.57
N LYS A 38 14.08 -9.13 -5.33
CA LYS A 38 13.52 -10.27 -6.06
C LYS A 38 12.68 -11.10 -5.08
N GLY A 39 11.44 -11.40 -5.48
CA GLY A 39 10.45 -12.07 -4.65
C GLY A 39 10.98 -13.31 -3.95
N ILE A 40 10.80 -13.34 -2.63
CA ILE A 40 10.84 -14.59 -1.86
C ILE A 40 9.53 -15.31 -2.16
N LYS A 41 9.55 -16.29 -3.07
CA LYS A 41 8.50 -17.31 -3.15
C LYS A 41 8.56 -18.13 -1.87
N ARG A 42 7.86 -17.69 -0.82
CA ARG A 42 7.70 -18.49 0.40
C ARG A 42 6.63 -19.54 0.15
N GLN A 43 7.10 -20.69 -0.32
CA GLN A 43 6.33 -21.92 -0.44
C GLN A 43 5.80 -22.29 0.95
N GLN A 44 4.53 -21.97 1.24
CA GLN A 44 3.85 -22.46 2.43
C GLN A 44 3.58 -23.96 2.25
N LYS A 45 4.58 -24.78 2.58
CA LYS A 45 4.36 -26.17 2.94
C LYS A 45 3.54 -26.16 4.23
N ARG A 46 2.25 -26.44 4.07
CA ARG A 46 1.32 -26.73 5.16
C ARG A 46 1.88 -27.91 5.97
N GLU A 47 2.34 -27.65 7.19
CA GLU A 47 2.38 -28.67 8.23
C GLU A 47 1.67 -28.13 9.47
N SER A 48 0.66 -28.91 9.82
CA SER A 48 -0.40 -28.68 10.79
C SER A 48 0.09 -28.87 12.23
N ALA A 49 -0.17 -27.89 13.09
CA ALA A 49 -0.26 -28.12 14.53
C ALA A 49 -1.40 -27.26 15.12
N THR A 50 -2.46 -27.97 15.48
CA THR A 50 -3.70 -27.55 16.13
C THR A 50 -3.51 -26.57 17.30
N ARG A 51 -4.11 -25.37 17.20
CA ARG A 51 -4.80 -24.74 18.34
C ARG A 51 -6.19 -24.29 17.90
N LYS A 52 -7.18 -25.09 18.29
CA LYS A 52 -8.63 -24.83 18.14
C LYS A 52 -8.99 -23.49 18.79
N ARG A 53 -9.66 -22.62 18.03
CA ARG A 53 -10.79 -21.78 18.48
C ARG A 53 -11.53 -21.30 17.23
N GLY A 54 -12.64 -21.96 16.92
CA GLY A 54 -13.45 -21.64 15.76
C GLY A 54 -14.43 -20.50 16.03
N ARG A 55 -14.89 -19.83 14.97
CA ARG A 55 -16.31 -19.80 14.56
C ARG A 55 -16.48 -19.11 13.19
N GLY A 56 -16.97 -19.88 12.21
CA GLY A 56 -17.82 -19.46 11.09
C GLY A 56 -17.40 -18.28 10.21
N GLY A 57 -16.78 -18.57 9.06
CA GLY A 57 -16.63 -17.66 7.94
C GLY A 57 -16.76 -18.42 6.62
N GLU A 58 -17.65 -17.96 5.77
CA GLU A 58 -18.09 -18.52 4.49
C GLU A 58 -16.92 -18.76 3.52
N LYS A 59 -16.88 -19.95 2.89
CA LYS A 59 -15.87 -20.27 1.88
C LYS A 59 -16.23 -19.58 0.57
N ILE A 60 -15.57 -18.46 0.28
CA ILE A 60 -15.61 -17.87 -1.05
C ILE A 60 -14.77 -18.75 -1.97
N ASN A 61 -15.43 -19.37 -2.96
CA ASN A 61 -14.76 -20.08 -4.04
C ASN A 61 -14.05 -19.05 -4.93
N VAL A 62 -12.71 -19.02 -4.89
CA VAL A 62 -11.93 -18.34 -5.92
C VAL A 62 -11.93 -19.25 -7.15
N SER A 63 -12.82 -18.94 -8.10
CA SER A 63 -12.78 -19.49 -9.45
C SER A 63 -11.60 -18.88 -10.18
N GLU A 64 -10.53 -19.65 -10.32
CA GLU A 64 -9.37 -19.31 -11.12
C GLU A 64 -9.77 -19.40 -12.61
N ASN A 65 -10.30 -18.29 -13.14
CA ASN A 65 -10.70 -18.19 -14.54
C ASN A 65 -9.64 -17.45 -15.37
N ALA A 66 -8.93 -18.24 -16.18
CA ALA A 66 -8.61 -18.01 -17.58
C ALA A 66 -7.99 -16.65 -18.01
N ALA A 67 -6.70 -16.74 -18.35
CA ALA A 67 -5.99 -16.07 -19.44
C ALA A 67 -6.62 -14.81 -20.08
N THR A 68 -6.08 -13.64 -19.72
CA THR A 68 -6.03 -12.48 -20.62
C THR A 68 -4.56 -12.11 -20.86
N ASN A 69 -4.14 -12.12 -22.13
CA ASN A 69 -2.93 -11.45 -22.56
C ASN A 69 -3.19 -9.93 -22.43
N GLY A 70 -2.87 -9.38 -21.26
CA GLY A 70 -3.00 -7.97 -20.93
C GLY A 70 -2.24 -7.73 -19.63
N LEU A 71 -0.95 -7.41 -19.75
CA LEU A 71 -0.08 -7.18 -18.60
C LEU A 71 -0.66 -6.01 -17.79
N SER A 72 -1.22 -6.29 -16.61
CA SER A 72 -1.64 -5.23 -15.69
C SER A 72 -0.44 -4.31 -15.44
N PRO A 73 -0.59 -2.99 -15.51
CA PRO A 73 0.52 -2.07 -15.27
C PRO A 73 1.13 -2.36 -13.89
N SER A 74 2.46 -2.40 -13.79
CA SER A 74 3.10 -2.56 -12.49
C SER A 74 2.70 -1.39 -11.58
N TRP A 75 2.72 -1.61 -10.26
CA TRP A 75 2.32 -0.58 -9.31
C TRP A 75 3.19 0.68 -9.44
N GLU A 76 4.48 0.51 -9.78
CA GLU A 76 5.44 1.58 -10.06
C GLU A 76 4.95 2.46 -11.21
N ALA A 77 4.51 1.84 -12.31
CA ALA A 77 4.00 2.55 -13.48
C ALA A 77 2.71 3.32 -13.16
N VAL A 78 1.81 2.73 -12.38
CA VAL A 78 0.55 3.38 -11.96
C VAL A 78 0.82 4.59 -11.07
N VAL A 79 1.68 4.44 -10.05
CA VAL A 79 2.02 5.55 -9.14
C VAL A 79 2.79 6.65 -9.88
N ALA A 80 3.71 6.30 -10.77
CA ALA A 80 4.49 7.26 -11.57
C ALA A 80 3.62 8.01 -12.59
N ASP A 81 2.67 7.34 -13.25
CA ASP A 81 1.70 8.01 -14.13
C ASP A 81 0.79 8.93 -13.33
N TRP A 82 0.23 8.44 -12.22
CA TRP A 82 -0.61 9.24 -11.33
C TRP A 82 0.09 10.53 -10.90
N TYR A 83 1.32 10.44 -10.40
CA TYR A 83 2.08 11.62 -9.96
C TYR A 83 2.41 12.59 -11.12
N ARG A 84 2.76 12.08 -12.31
CA ARG A 84 3.02 12.91 -13.49
C ARG A 84 1.78 13.66 -13.99
N ASN A 85 0.60 13.13 -13.73
CA ASN A 85 -0.68 13.71 -14.16
C ASN A 85 -1.21 14.83 -13.23
N SER A 86 -0.42 15.29 -12.25
CA SER A 86 -0.67 16.55 -11.53
C SER A 86 -0.49 17.76 -12.47
N LYS A 87 -1.42 17.96 -13.40
CA LYS A 87 -1.48 19.16 -14.25
C LYS A 87 -2.28 20.25 -13.53
N GLY A 88 -1.55 21.19 -12.93
CA GLY A 88 -2.05 22.47 -12.44
C GLY A 88 -0.87 23.33 -11.99
N ASP A 89 -0.92 24.63 -12.31
CA ASP A 89 0.12 25.64 -12.02
C ASP A 89 0.53 25.70 -10.52
N ASP A 90 -0.33 25.18 -9.64
CA ASP A 90 -0.04 24.89 -8.24
C ASP A 90 0.75 23.56 -8.08
N LYS A 91 2.08 23.65 -8.05
CA LYS A 91 3.02 22.54 -7.71
C LYS A 91 2.74 21.80 -6.38
N LEU A 92 1.73 22.22 -5.60
CA LEU A 92 1.45 21.73 -4.25
C LEU A 92 0.26 20.76 -4.17
N LYS A 93 -0.55 20.59 -5.22
CA LYS A 93 -1.76 19.75 -5.19
C LYS A 93 -1.55 18.42 -5.93
N LEU A 94 -1.68 17.31 -5.19
CA LEU A 94 -1.67 15.96 -5.75
C LEU A 94 -2.93 15.70 -6.58
N PRO A 95 -2.88 14.79 -7.59
CA PRO A 95 -4.04 14.45 -8.38
C PRO A 95 -5.02 13.60 -7.56
N ALA A 96 -6.28 13.54 -8.03
CA ALA A 96 -7.34 12.80 -7.35
C ALA A 96 -6.98 11.30 -7.18
N LEU A 97 -7.32 10.75 -6.01
CA LEU A 97 -7.01 9.37 -5.66
C LEU A 97 -8.18 8.44 -6.03
N LEU A 98 -8.06 7.78 -7.18
CA LEU A 98 -8.96 6.69 -7.61
C LEU A 98 -8.58 5.31 -7.00
N PRO A 99 -9.51 4.33 -6.96
CA PRO A 99 -9.27 2.98 -6.41
C PRO A 99 -8.00 2.30 -6.94
N LYS A 100 -7.72 2.39 -8.24
CA LYS A 100 -6.50 1.83 -8.85
C LYS A 100 -5.20 2.33 -8.23
N HIS A 101 -5.20 3.56 -7.69
CA HIS A 101 -4.04 4.13 -7.02
C HIS A 101 -3.93 3.66 -5.57
N HIS A 102 -5.05 3.43 -4.89
CA HIS A 102 -5.04 2.79 -3.57
C HIS A 102 -4.36 1.43 -3.65
N ASP A 103 -4.78 0.60 -4.63
CA ASP A 103 -4.19 -0.72 -4.86
C ASP A 103 -2.70 -0.63 -5.21
N ALA A 104 -2.31 0.33 -6.06
CA ALA A 104 -0.92 0.52 -6.44
C ALA A 104 -0.03 0.98 -5.26
N ILE A 105 -0.52 1.91 -4.44
CA ILE A 105 0.20 2.36 -3.24
C ILE A 105 0.31 1.23 -2.23
N GLN A 106 -0.77 0.50 -1.97
CA GLN A 106 -0.78 -0.70 -1.13
C GLN A 106 0.31 -1.69 -1.56
N ASN A 107 0.34 -2.03 -2.86
CA ASN A 107 1.34 -2.94 -3.42
C ASN A 107 2.78 -2.39 -3.31
N GLY A 108 2.98 -1.09 -3.52
CA GLY A 108 4.28 -0.45 -3.35
C GLY A 108 4.79 -0.51 -1.92
N PHE A 109 3.93 -0.22 -0.93
CA PHE A 109 4.27 -0.32 0.49
C PHE A 109 4.53 -1.77 0.91
N PHE A 110 3.73 -2.72 0.45
CA PHE A 110 3.97 -4.14 0.69
C PHE A 110 5.31 -4.60 0.09
N SER A 111 5.63 -4.17 -1.14
CA SER A 111 6.91 -4.47 -1.79
C SER A 111 8.10 -3.91 -0.99
N LEU A 112 7.96 -2.71 -0.41
CA LEU A 112 9.03 -2.03 0.31
C LEU A 112 9.21 -2.52 1.77
N PHE A 113 8.11 -2.77 2.48
CA PHE A 113 8.11 -3.05 3.93
C PHE A 113 7.69 -4.47 4.31
N GLY A 114 7.20 -5.26 3.35
CA GLY A 114 6.77 -6.65 3.57
C GLY A 114 5.48 -6.78 4.40
N ASP A 115 5.36 -7.89 5.13
CA ASP A 115 4.15 -8.31 5.87
C ASP A 115 3.70 -7.34 6.98
N TYR A 116 4.54 -6.37 7.36
CA TYR A 116 4.24 -5.37 8.39
C TYR A 116 4.13 -3.95 7.80
N CYS A 117 3.86 -3.83 6.50
CA CYS A 117 3.76 -2.54 5.83
C CYS A 117 2.68 -1.63 6.43
N GLY A 118 1.61 -2.16 7.01
CA GLY A 118 0.58 -1.39 7.72
C GLY A 118 1.12 -0.68 8.97
N TRP A 119 2.01 -1.34 9.72
CA TRP A 119 2.70 -0.72 10.87
C TRP A 119 3.73 0.31 10.41
N ALA A 120 4.50 0.01 9.37
CA ALA A 120 5.46 0.97 8.79
C ALA A 120 4.74 2.25 8.31
N HIS A 121 3.59 2.08 7.65
CA HIS A 121 2.70 3.16 7.26
C HIS A 121 2.36 4.09 8.44
N SER A 122 2.01 3.54 9.62
CA SER A 122 1.62 4.35 10.79
C SER A 122 2.76 5.28 11.25
N ILE A 123 4.00 4.81 11.18
CA ILE A 123 5.18 5.60 11.53
C ILE A 123 5.44 6.70 10.51
N LEU A 124 5.33 6.37 9.22
CA LEU A 124 5.51 7.34 8.14
C LEU A 124 4.42 8.43 8.15
N PHE A 125 3.19 8.03 8.43
CA PHE A 125 2.07 8.95 8.62
C PHE A 125 2.36 9.93 9.76
N TYR A 126 2.78 9.43 10.92
CA TYR A 126 3.17 10.28 12.05
C TYR A 126 4.30 11.25 11.70
N ALA A 127 5.36 10.77 11.04
CA ALA A 127 6.47 11.61 10.60
C ALA A 127 6.00 12.71 9.63
N ARG A 128 5.09 12.37 8.71
CA ARG A 128 4.53 13.33 7.75
C ARG A 128 3.68 14.40 8.41
N MET A 129 2.84 14.04 9.38
CA MET A 129 2.04 15.01 10.13
C MET A 129 2.92 16.03 10.85
N ARG A 130 4.03 15.59 11.47
CA ARG A 130 4.99 16.48 12.11
C ARG A 130 5.63 17.45 11.11
N LYS A 131 6.10 16.95 9.97
CA LYS A 131 6.68 17.75 8.89
C LYS A 131 5.70 18.80 8.34
N SER A 132 4.39 18.50 8.33
CA SER A 132 3.36 19.48 7.97
C SER A 132 3.22 20.58 9.03
N ALA A 133 3.15 20.21 10.30
CA ALA A 133 3.00 21.16 11.41
C ALA A 133 4.22 22.09 11.54
N GLU A 134 5.43 21.58 11.36
CA GLU A 134 6.67 22.38 11.38
C GLU A 134 6.70 23.43 10.26
N LYS A 135 6.17 23.11 9.07
CA LYS A 135 6.08 24.07 7.95
C LYS A 135 5.09 25.19 8.22
N GLU A 136 3.99 24.91 8.90
CA GLU A 136 2.99 25.90 9.26
C GLU A 136 3.53 26.91 10.30
N VAL A 137 4.35 26.44 11.24
CA VAL A 137 5.00 27.32 12.24
C VAL A 137 6.07 28.22 11.60
N LEU A 138 6.69 27.78 10.51
CA LEU A 138 7.78 28.49 9.83
C LEU A 138 7.34 29.38 8.67
N SER A 139 6.06 29.36 8.27
CA SER A 139 5.49 30.16 7.17
C SER A 139 4.80 31.42 7.69
#